data_AF-A0A4R9G998-F1
#
_entry.id   AF-A0A4R9G998-F1
#
_cell.length_a   1.000
_cell.length_b   1.000
_cell.length_c   1.000
_cell.angle_alpha   90.00
_cell.angle_beta   90.00
_cell.angle_gamma   90.00
#
_symmetry.space_group_name_H-M   'P 1'
#
loop_
_entity.id
_entity.type
_entity.pdbx_description
1 polymer ?
#
loop_
_entity_poly.entity_id
_entity_poly.type
_entity_poly.pdbx_seq_one_letter_code
_entity_poly.pdbx_strand_id
1 'polypeptide(L)'
;MQKNRWKVYDIPHRAIRYALSELVQETGRTDFSNREEVDTFFLLCSEVFRILEIHARDEEAVSLRHLETKLPNSSLRDKETHSRLEKKIQELSLLAGNIKTSSHLGEGKEIWMGEEFYENLIDFQAQYFLHMREEETETQAKIHEHFTDEELQAHQKEIMASLDKEDICLWAKFILPNLPEERRKQFEGMLAAFA
;
A
#
# COMPACT_ATOMS: atom_id res chain seq x y z
N MET A 1 7.58 -20.21 20.07
CA MET A 1 7.52 -19.51 18.76
C MET A 1 8.91 -19.47 18.15
N GLN A 2 9.09 -20.03 16.94
CA GLN A 2 10.35 -19.94 16.20
C GLN A 2 10.63 -18.49 15.84
N LYS A 3 11.80 -17.96 16.21
CA LYS A 3 12.17 -16.54 16.03
C LYS A 3 12.40 -16.11 14.56
N ASN A 4 12.30 -17.02 13.58
CA ASN A 4 12.72 -16.80 12.19
C ASN A 4 11.71 -17.24 11.11
N ARG A 5 10.43 -17.44 11.44
CA ARG A 5 9.40 -17.79 10.44
C ARG A 5 9.25 -16.69 9.38
N TRP A 6 8.98 -17.09 8.13
CA TRP A 6 8.81 -16.15 7.01
C TRP A 6 7.57 -15.27 7.19
N LYS A 7 7.71 -13.94 7.13
CA LYS A 7 6.60 -12.99 7.31
C LYS A 7 6.20 -12.41 5.96
N VAL A 8 5.02 -12.77 5.46
CA VAL A 8 4.56 -12.38 4.12
C VAL A 8 4.28 -10.88 4.02
N TYR A 9 3.87 -10.26 5.13
CA TYR A 9 3.49 -8.85 5.20
C TYR A 9 4.65 -7.87 5.49
N ASP A 10 5.85 -8.34 5.89
CA ASP A 10 6.91 -7.47 6.46
C ASP A 10 7.41 -6.38 5.50
N ILE A 11 7.80 -6.75 4.27
CA ILE A 11 8.30 -5.81 3.27
C ILE A 11 7.18 -4.92 2.68
N PRO A 12 6.05 -5.48 2.17
CA PRO A 12 5.01 -4.64 1.56
C PRO A 12 4.43 -3.63 2.56
N HIS A 13 4.11 -4.04 3.79
CA HIS A 13 3.53 -3.12 4.78
C HIS A 13 4.52 -2.05 5.24
N ARG A 14 5.82 -2.35 5.24
CA ARG A 14 6.84 -1.34 5.53
C ARG A 14 6.90 -0.28 4.43
N ALA A 15 6.78 -0.66 3.17
CA ALA A 15 6.72 0.29 2.06
C ALA A 15 5.42 1.10 2.09
N ILE A 16 4.28 0.47 2.35
CA ILE A 16 2.99 1.16 2.49
C ILE A 16 3.01 2.20 3.61
N ARG A 17 3.55 1.84 4.78
CA ARG A 17 3.69 2.80 5.89
C ARG A 17 4.55 4.01 5.51
N TYR A 18 5.63 3.80 4.78
CA TYR A 18 6.46 4.88 4.28
C TYR A 18 5.70 5.74 3.28
N ALA A 19 5.10 5.12 2.26
CA ALA A 19 4.35 5.79 1.20
C ALA A 19 3.20 6.66 1.74
N LEU A 20 2.39 6.13 2.66
CA LEU A 20 1.30 6.87 3.30
C LEU A 20 1.83 8.03 4.16
N SER A 21 2.93 7.80 4.90
CA SER A 21 3.54 8.87 5.70
C SER A 21 4.07 10.00 4.82
N GLU A 22 4.72 9.67 3.70
CA GLU A 22 5.19 10.67 2.73
C GLU A 22 4.01 11.44 2.11
N LEU A 23 2.91 10.76 1.76
CA LEU A 23 1.72 11.40 1.21
C LEU A 23 1.06 12.36 2.21
N VAL A 24 0.98 11.99 3.48
CA VAL A 24 0.46 12.89 4.54
C VAL A 24 1.33 14.14 4.65
N GLN A 25 2.65 13.98 4.67
CA GLN A 25 3.57 15.12 4.76
C GLN A 25 3.54 16.01 3.52
N GLU A 26 3.45 15.41 2.33
CA GLU A 26 3.32 16.14 1.07
C GLU A 26 2.01 16.94 1.04
N THR A 27 0.89 16.29 1.36
CA THR A 27 -0.42 16.94 1.41
C THR A 27 -0.42 18.11 2.39
N GLY A 28 0.10 17.92 3.61
CA GLY A 28 0.09 18.94 4.66
C GLY A 28 0.99 20.15 4.41
N ARG A 29 1.92 20.08 3.44
CA ARG A 29 2.80 21.19 3.06
C ARG A 29 2.48 21.81 1.71
N THR A 30 1.63 21.17 0.91
CA THR A 30 1.31 21.60 -0.46
C THR A 30 0.59 22.94 -0.45
N ASP A 31 1.12 23.94 -1.16
CA ASP A 31 0.34 25.10 -1.54
C ASP A 31 -0.60 24.73 -2.69
N PHE A 32 -1.86 24.46 -2.37
CA PHE A 32 -2.86 24.05 -3.36
C PHE A 32 -3.22 25.13 -4.38
N SER A 33 -2.81 26.39 -4.16
CA SER A 33 -2.92 27.45 -5.17
C SER A 33 -1.78 27.40 -6.20
N ASN A 34 -0.69 26.70 -5.89
CA ASN A 34 0.45 26.50 -6.78
C ASN A 34 0.27 25.24 -7.64
N ARG A 35 0.16 25.43 -8.96
CA ARG A 35 -0.06 24.32 -9.92
C ARG A 35 1.06 23.29 -9.93
N GLU A 36 2.31 23.69 -9.77
CA GLU A 36 3.45 22.77 -9.80
C GLU A 36 3.48 21.87 -8.55
N GLU A 37 3.12 22.43 -7.39
CA GLU A 37 2.97 21.67 -6.15
C GLU A 37 1.76 20.73 -6.22
N VAL A 38 0.63 21.18 -6.76
CA VAL A 38 -0.54 20.31 -7.00
C VAL A 38 -0.19 19.15 -7.94
N ASP A 39 0.61 19.36 -8.98
CA ASP A 39 1.04 18.29 -9.87
C ASP A 39 1.96 17.28 -9.17
N THR A 40 2.85 17.76 -8.28
CA THR A 40 3.73 16.91 -7.46
C THR A 40 2.92 16.07 -6.46
N PHE A 41 2.01 16.70 -5.71
CA PHE A 41 1.04 16.05 -4.84
C PHE A 41 0.26 14.97 -5.59
N PHE A 42 -0.32 15.32 -6.74
CA PHE A 42 -1.19 14.42 -7.49
C PHE A 42 -0.42 13.19 -8.01
N LEU A 43 0.83 13.38 -8.45
CA LEU A 43 1.68 12.28 -8.89
C LEU A 43 1.95 11.32 -7.73
N LEU A 44 2.39 11.83 -6.57
CA LEU A 44 2.62 11.01 -5.38
C LEU A 44 1.34 10.30 -4.94
N CYS A 45 0.21 11.01 -4.88
CA CYS A 45 -1.09 10.45 -4.56
C CYS A 45 -1.44 9.25 -5.46
N SER A 46 -1.29 9.42 -6.77
CA SER A 46 -1.56 8.37 -7.76
C SER A 46 -0.66 7.14 -7.58
N GLU A 47 0.64 7.37 -7.34
CA GLU A 47 1.62 6.31 -7.09
C GLU A 47 1.34 5.54 -5.79
N VAL A 48 1.00 6.25 -4.71
CA VAL A 48 0.66 5.64 -3.43
C VAL A 48 -0.61 4.80 -3.58
N PHE A 49 -1.68 5.34 -4.17
CA PHE A 49 -2.91 4.57 -4.34
C PHE A 49 -2.73 3.36 -5.24
N ARG A 50 -1.90 3.47 -6.28
CA ARG A 50 -1.55 2.32 -7.12
C ARG A 50 -0.89 1.18 -6.33
N ILE A 51 0.04 1.46 -5.42
CA ILE A 51 0.63 0.37 -4.61
C ILE A 51 -0.36 -0.25 -3.61
N LEU A 52 -1.32 0.53 -3.09
CA LEU A 52 -2.37 0.00 -2.20
C LEU A 52 -3.32 -0.94 -2.96
N GLU A 53 -3.68 -0.59 -4.19
CA GLU A 53 -4.50 -1.43 -5.07
C GLU A 53 -3.78 -2.75 -5.40
N ILE A 54 -2.49 -2.67 -5.79
CA ILE A 54 -1.68 -3.86 -6.09
C ILE A 54 -1.59 -4.78 -4.87
N HIS A 55 -1.31 -4.22 -3.69
CA HIS A 55 -1.18 -4.98 -2.45
C HIS A 55 -2.45 -5.75 -2.10
N ALA A 56 -3.62 -5.10 -2.06
CA ALA A 56 -4.87 -5.77 -1.75
C ALA A 56 -5.20 -6.87 -2.78
N ARG A 57 -5.02 -6.56 -4.08
CA ARG A 57 -5.21 -7.52 -5.18
C ARG A 57 -4.35 -8.78 -5.00
N ASP A 58 -3.05 -8.61 -4.77
CA ASP A 58 -2.10 -9.71 -4.74
C ASP A 58 -2.27 -10.57 -3.49
N GLU A 59 -2.62 -9.96 -2.36
CA GLU A 59 -2.93 -10.69 -1.14
C GLU A 59 -4.19 -11.52 -1.27
N GLU A 60 -5.25 -10.95 -1.83
CA GLU A 60 -6.48 -11.68 -2.11
C GLU A 60 -6.28 -12.81 -3.11
N ALA A 61 -5.49 -12.57 -4.16
CA ALA A 61 -5.22 -13.54 -5.20
C ALA A 61 -4.30 -14.69 -4.73
N VAL A 62 -3.43 -14.44 -3.75
CA VAL A 62 -2.40 -15.42 -3.33
C VAL A 62 -2.53 -15.78 -1.85
N SER A 63 -2.03 -14.93 -0.94
CA SER A 63 -1.89 -15.27 0.48
C SER A 63 -3.23 -15.66 1.12
N LEU A 64 -4.25 -14.83 0.93
CA LEU A 64 -5.59 -15.05 1.47
C LEU A 64 -6.32 -16.19 0.75
N ARG A 65 -6.16 -16.31 -0.58
CA ARG A 65 -6.72 -17.44 -1.34
C ARG A 65 -6.17 -18.77 -0.82
N HIS A 66 -4.85 -18.90 -0.66
CA HIS A 66 -4.23 -20.12 -0.15
C HIS A 66 -4.69 -20.40 1.27
N LEU A 67 -4.73 -19.40 2.16
CA LEU A 67 -5.22 -19.57 3.52
C LEU A 67 -6.68 -20.07 3.56
N GLU A 68 -7.54 -19.51 2.72
CA GLU A 68 -8.95 -19.91 2.60
C GLU A 68 -9.10 -21.40 2.21
N THR A 69 -8.19 -21.95 1.40
CA THR A 69 -8.21 -23.39 1.05
C THR A 69 -7.92 -24.32 2.23
N LYS A 70 -7.17 -23.85 3.23
CA LYS A 70 -6.81 -24.62 4.43
C LYS A 70 -7.77 -24.36 5.59
N LEU A 71 -8.26 -23.13 5.69
CA LEU A 71 -9.11 -22.65 6.77
C LEU A 71 -10.25 -21.79 6.17
N PRO A 72 -11.42 -22.38 5.88
CA PRO A 72 -12.56 -21.64 5.33
C PRO A 72 -12.99 -20.48 6.23
N ASN A 73 -13.40 -19.37 5.61
CA ASN A 73 -13.76 -18.07 6.17
C ASN A 73 -12.63 -17.33 6.90
N SER A 74 -11.39 -17.80 6.80
CA SER A 74 -10.25 -17.16 7.47
C SER A 74 -9.88 -15.80 6.87
N SER A 75 -10.18 -15.60 5.59
CA SER A 75 -9.88 -14.36 4.84
C SER A 75 -11.03 -13.34 4.79
N LEU A 76 -12.20 -13.66 5.37
CA LEU A 76 -13.40 -12.84 5.20
C LEU A 76 -13.22 -11.41 5.72
N ARG A 77 -12.70 -11.26 6.94
CA ARG A 77 -12.48 -9.95 7.57
C ARG A 77 -11.51 -9.08 6.78
N ASP A 78 -10.42 -9.67 6.28
CA ASP A 78 -9.41 -8.94 5.52
C ASP A 78 -10.00 -8.43 4.20
N LYS A 79 -10.73 -9.29 3.47
CA LYS A 79 -11.44 -8.92 2.23
C LYS A 79 -12.51 -7.85 2.43
N GLU A 80 -13.28 -7.93 3.52
CA GLU A 80 -14.27 -6.90 3.86
C GLU A 80 -13.60 -5.56 4.16
N THR A 81 -12.45 -5.59 4.84
CA THR A 81 -11.68 -4.39 5.15
C THR A 81 -11.03 -3.80 3.90
N HIS A 82 -10.45 -4.62 3.02
CA HIS A 82 -9.98 -4.19 1.69
C HIS A 82 -11.09 -3.52 0.89
N SER A 83 -12.27 -4.14 0.79
CA SER A 83 -13.41 -3.57 0.07
C SER A 83 -13.85 -2.20 0.61
N ARG A 84 -13.70 -1.95 1.92
CA ARG A 84 -13.99 -0.65 2.53
C ARG A 84 -12.87 0.36 2.25
N LEU A 85 -11.61 -0.04 2.34
CA LEU A 85 -10.46 0.82 2.07
C LEU A 85 -10.38 1.18 0.58
N GLU A 86 -10.73 0.28 -0.33
CA GLU A 86 -10.81 0.53 -1.78
C GLU A 86 -11.81 1.65 -2.10
N LYS A 87 -12.99 1.65 -1.46
CA LYS A 87 -13.96 2.75 -1.60
C LYS A 87 -13.38 4.08 -1.14
N LYS A 88 -12.60 4.08 -0.06
CA LYS A 88 -11.92 5.29 0.44
C LYS A 88 -10.83 5.77 -0.52
N ILE A 89 -10.09 4.86 -1.14
CA ILE A 89 -9.13 5.18 -2.21
C ILE A 89 -9.86 5.86 -3.38
N GLN A 90 -11.02 5.33 -3.80
CA GLN A 90 -11.80 5.93 -4.88
C GLN A 90 -12.31 7.34 -4.54
N GLU A 91 -12.82 7.54 -3.32
CA GLU A 91 -13.26 8.85 -2.81
C GLU A 91 -12.11 9.87 -2.80
N LEU A 92 -10.96 9.49 -2.25
CA LEU A 92 -9.77 10.34 -2.21
C LEU A 92 -9.21 10.62 -3.61
N SER A 93 -9.18 9.62 -4.49
CA SER A 93 -8.71 9.78 -5.88
C SER A 93 -9.56 10.79 -6.65
N LEU A 94 -10.88 10.74 -6.47
CA LEU A 94 -11.80 11.70 -7.06
C LEU A 94 -11.54 13.12 -6.52
N LEU A 95 -11.34 13.25 -5.20
CA LEU A 95 -11.02 14.53 -4.57
C LEU A 95 -9.70 15.10 -5.09
N ALA A 96 -8.64 14.29 -5.18
CA ALA A 96 -7.36 14.67 -5.77
C ALA A 96 -7.49 15.11 -7.24
N GLY A 97 -8.29 14.39 -8.04
CA GLY A 97 -8.57 14.76 -9.44
C GLY A 97 -9.31 16.09 -9.57
N ASN A 98 -10.24 16.35 -8.66
CA ASN A 98 -10.95 17.63 -8.61
C ASN A 98 -10.03 18.79 -8.19
N ILE A 99 -9.14 18.58 -7.22
CA ILE A 99 -8.09 19.55 -6.86
C ILE A 99 -7.23 19.88 -8.08
N LYS A 100 -6.75 18.85 -8.80
CA LYS A 100 -5.93 19.02 -10.01
C LYS A 100 -6.64 19.79 -11.12
N THR A 101 -7.95 19.66 -11.25
CA THR A 101 -8.71 20.30 -12.33
C THR A 101 -9.44 21.59 -11.91
N SER A 102 -9.33 21.98 -10.64
CA SER A 102 -10.11 23.04 -9.95
C SER A 102 -10.08 24.45 -10.54
N SER A 103 -9.21 24.77 -11.50
CA SER A 103 -9.05 26.12 -12.09
C SER A 103 -10.33 26.75 -12.68
N HIS A 104 -11.42 25.99 -12.79
CA HIS A 104 -12.72 26.44 -13.28
C HIS A 104 -13.79 26.56 -12.18
N LEU A 105 -13.49 26.23 -10.92
CA LEU A 105 -14.48 26.08 -9.85
C LEU A 105 -14.63 27.30 -8.93
N GLY A 106 -13.89 28.39 -9.21
CA GLY A 106 -13.85 29.62 -8.40
C GLY A 106 -12.53 29.76 -7.63
N GLU A 107 -12.13 31.01 -7.36
CA GLU A 107 -10.88 31.35 -6.68
C GLU A 107 -10.84 30.78 -5.25
N GLY A 108 -9.77 30.04 -4.89
CA GLY A 108 -9.53 29.52 -3.54
C GLY A 108 -10.24 28.22 -3.19
N LYS A 109 -10.97 27.59 -4.12
CA LYS A 109 -11.66 26.31 -3.85
C LYS A 109 -10.70 25.13 -3.73
N GLU A 110 -9.62 25.16 -4.48
CA GLU A 110 -8.50 24.22 -4.41
C GLU A 110 -7.91 24.11 -3.00
N ILE A 111 -7.82 25.23 -2.28
CA ILE A 111 -7.31 25.28 -0.91
C ILE A 111 -8.23 24.50 0.03
N TRP A 112 -9.54 24.79 -0.02
CA TRP A 112 -10.51 24.08 0.83
C TRP A 112 -10.55 22.58 0.52
N MET A 113 -10.48 22.20 -0.75
CA MET A 113 -10.44 20.79 -1.15
C MET A 113 -9.15 20.09 -0.70
N GLY A 114 -8.02 20.79 -0.70
CA GLY A 114 -6.75 20.31 -0.16
C GLY A 114 -6.83 20.00 1.34
N GLU A 115 -7.41 20.90 2.13
CA GLU A 115 -7.68 20.69 3.56
C GLU A 115 -8.64 19.50 3.78
N GLU A 116 -9.72 19.41 3.00
CA GLU A 116 -10.64 18.27 3.04
C GLU A 116 -9.93 16.95 2.71
N PHE A 117 -9.03 16.96 1.72
CA PHE A 117 -8.25 15.78 1.36
C PHE A 117 -7.32 15.37 2.50
N TYR A 118 -6.65 16.34 3.14
CA TYR A 118 -5.77 16.08 4.27
C TYR A 118 -6.51 15.39 5.43
N GLU A 119 -7.63 15.94 5.87
CA GLU A 119 -8.42 15.36 6.98
C GLU A 119 -8.91 13.93 6.66
N ASN A 120 -9.43 13.72 5.44
CA ASN A 120 -9.84 12.39 5.00
C ASN A 120 -8.66 11.41 4.89
N LEU A 121 -7.48 11.89 4.51
CA LEU A 121 -6.27 11.09 4.42
C LEU A 121 -5.78 10.65 5.80
N ILE A 122 -5.88 11.50 6.83
CA ILE A 122 -5.52 11.13 8.21
C ILE A 122 -6.39 9.97 8.71
N ASP A 123 -7.71 10.08 8.53
CA ASP A 123 -8.65 9.02 8.90
C ASP A 123 -8.39 7.73 8.12
N PHE A 124 -8.08 7.85 6.82
CA PHE A 124 -7.73 6.72 5.97
C PHE A 124 -6.44 6.03 6.43
N GLN A 125 -5.37 6.79 6.68
CA GLN A 125 -4.09 6.26 7.14
C GLN A 125 -4.25 5.49 8.46
N ALA A 126 -5.00 6.05 9.42
CA ALA A 126 -5.24 5.40 10.70
C ALA A 126 -5.93 4.04 10.52
N GLN A 127 -6.95 3.97 9.67
CA GLN A 127 -7.66 2.73 9.36
C GLN A 127 -6.77 1.72 8.62
N TYR A 128 -5.95 2.18 7.67
CA TYR A 128 -5.04 1.32 6.91
C TYR A 128 -3.95 0.71 7.81
N PHE A 129 -3.41 1.51 8.75
CA PHE A 129 -2.41 1.03 9.69
C PHE A 129 -2.98 0.02 10.69
N LEU A 130 -4.24 0.21 11.10
CA LEU A 130 -4.95 -0.76 11.93
C LEU A 130 -5.14 -2.08 11.16
N HIS A 131 -5.62 -2.01 9.91
CA HIS A 131 -5.79 -3.19 9.05
C HIS A 131 -4.49 -3.99 8.89
N MET A 132 -3.41 -3.34 8.46
CA MET A 132 -2.10 -3.98 8.33
C MET A 132 -1.60 -4.59 9.64
N ARG A 133 -1.97 -3.99 10.79
CA ARG A 133 -1.59 -4.52 12.10
C ARG A 133 -2.37 -5.79 12.45
N GLU A 134 -3.65 -5.85 12.09
CA GLU A 134 -4.49 -7.03 12.25
C GLU A 134 -3.95 -8.18 11.39
N GLU A 135 -3.60 -7.93 10.13
CA GLU A 135 -2.99 -8.93 9.26
C GLU A 135 -1.66 -9.47 9.82
N GLU A 136 -0.78 -8.58 10.30
CA GLU A 136 0.51 -8.95 10.88
C GLU A 136 0.43 -9.74 12.17
N THR A 137 -0.68 -9.66 12.91
CA THR A 137 -0.83 -10.26 14.24
C THR A 137 -1.80 -11.43 14.28
N GLU A 138 -2.88 -11.36 13.52
CA GLU A 138 -3.94 -12.37 13.46
C GLU A 138 -3.77 -13.25 12.22
N THR A 139 -3.81 -12.66 11.02
CA THR A 139 -3.76 -13.43 9.76
C THR A 139 -2.41 -14.11 9.56
N GLN A 140 -1.32 -13.43 9.87
CA GLN A 140 0.05 -13.97 9.82
C GLN A 140 0.22 -15.18 10.76
N ALA A 141 -0.44 -15.18 11.92
CA ALA A 141 -0.40 -16.29 12.85
C ALA A 141 -1.08 -17.54 12.25
N LYS A 142 -2.28 -17.38 11.69
CA LYS A 142 -2.98 -18.46 10.97
C LYS A 142 -2.15 -18.97 9.78
N ILE A 143 -1.51 -18.07 9.04
CA ILE A 143 -0.60 -18.45 7.94
C ILE A 143 0.55 -19.32 8.47
N HIS A 144 1.17 -18.96 9.60
CA HIS A 144 2.26 -19.76 10.18
C HIS A 144 1.83 -21.13 10.72
N GLU A 145 0.57 -21.26 11.13
CA GLU A 145 -0.02 -22.53 11.58
C GLU A 145 -0.28 -23.50 10.41
N HIS A 146 -0.58 -22.97 9.22
CA HIS A 146 -1.04 -23.78 8.09
C HIS A 146 -0.04 -23.98 6.95
N PHE A 147 1.06 -23.21 6.93
CA PHE A 147 2.07 -23.27 5.85
C PHE A 147 3.49 -23.39 6.39
N THR A 148 4.35 -24.08 5.65
CA THR A 148 5.81 -24.07 5.89
C THR A 148 6.47 -22.83 5.27
N ASP A 149 7.71 -22.51 5.66
CA ASP A 149 8.40 -21.36 5.08
C ASP A 149 8.70 -21.56 3.58
N GLU A 150 8.89 -22.80 3.11
CA GLU A 150 9.04 -23.13 1.69
C GLU A 150 7.75 -22.85 0.89
N GLU A 151 6.58 -23.19 1.45
CA GLU A 151 5.29 -22.87 0.85
C GLU A 151 5.09 -21.35 0.79
N LEU A 152 5.44 -20.61 1.85
CA LEU A 152 5.35 -19.14 1.87
C LEU A 152 6.29 -18.47 0.86
N GLN A 153 7.49 -19.01 0.65
CA GLN A 153 8.37 -18.55 -0.42
C GLN A 153 7.81 -18.87 -1.80
N ALA A 154 7.09 -19.98 -1.97
CA ALA A 154 6.39 -20.28 -3.22
C ALA A 154 5.25 -19.28 -3.48
N HIS A 155 4.47 -18.91 -2.46
CA HIS A 155 3.46 -17.86 -2.56
C HIS A 155 4.08 -16.52 -2.95
N GLN A 156 5.22 -16.15 -2.35
CA GLN A 156 5.93 -14.93 -2.74
C GLN A 156 6.35 -14.95 -4.21
N LYS A 157 6.83 -16.10 -4.72
CA LYS A 157 7.18 -16.24 -6.14
C LYS A 157 5.95 -16.09 -7.04
N GLU A 158 4.79 -16.60 -6.62
CA GLU A 158 3.52 -16.41 -7.33
C GLU A 158 3.16 -14.92 -7.45
N ILE A 159 3.29 -14.16 -6.35
CA ILE A 159 3.10 -12.69 -6.36
C ILE A 159 4.13 -12.02 -7.27
N MET A 160 5.42 -12.32 -7.12
CA MET A 160 6.46 -11.69 -7.95
C MET A 160 6.27 -11.97 -9.45
N ALA A 161 5.71 -13.12 -9.80
CA ALA A 161 5.41 -13.47 -11.20
C ALA A 161 4.15 -12.79 -11.75
N SER A 162 3.27 -12.23 -10.90
CA SER A 162 2.09 -11.49 -11.33
C SER A 162 2.36 -9.99 -11.58
N LEU A 163 3.47 -9.47 -11.04
CA LEU A 163 3.87 -8.07 -11.18
C LEU A 163 4.54 -7.81 -12.54
N ASP A 164 4.14 -6.72 -13.20
CA ASP A 164 4.87 -6.20 -14.34
C ASP A 164 6.08 -5.35 -13.89
N LYS A 165 6.88 -4.90 -14.86
CA LYS A 165 8.11 -4.15 -14.58
C LYS A 165 7.80 -2.82 -13.92
N GLU A 166 6.75 -2.15 -14.35
CA GLU A 166 6.29 -0.87 -13.85
C GLU A 166 5.85 -0.98 -12.38
N ASP A 167 5.07 -2.00 -12.03
CA ASP A 167 4.64 -2.30 -10.66
C ASP A 167 5.86 -2.62 -9.77
N ILE A 168 6.84 -3.39 -10.25
CA ILE A 168 8.08 -3.68 -9.51
C ILE A 168 8.87 -2.39 -9.25
N CYS A 169 9.06 -1.54 -10.26
CA CYS A 169 9.75 -0.27 -10.12
C CYS A 169 9.04 0.67 -9.13
N LEU A 170 7.71 0.69 -9.17
CA LEU A 170 6.90 1.49 -8.25
C LEU A 170 7.03 0.98 -6.81
N TRP A 171 6.96 -0.32 -6.58
CA TRP A 171 7.23 -0.90 -5.25
C TRP A 171 8.64 -0.58 -4.76
N ALA A 172 9.66 -0.70 -5.63
CA ALA A 172 11.04 -0.41 -5.27
C ALA A 172 11.23 1.04 -4.79
N LYS A 173 10.52 2.01 -5.40
CA LYS A 173 10.51 3.42 -4.99
C LYS A 173 10.20 3.60 -3.50
N PHE A 174 9.27 2.82 -2.96
CA PHE A 174 8.85 2.93 -1.56
C PHE A 174 9.51 1.91 -0.62
N ILE A 175 9.97 0.77 -1.14
CA ILE A 175 10.68 -0.23 -0.36
C ILE A 175 12.09 0.24 -0.01
N LEU A 176 12.88 0.65 -1.00
CA LEU A 176 14.32 0.88 -0.83
C LEU A 176 14.63 1.95 0.23
N PRO A 177 13.96 3.13 0.26
CA PRO A 177 14.26 4.16 1.25
C PRO A 177 14.01 3.70 2.68
N ASN A 178 12.98 2.87 2.90
CA ASN A 178 12.54 2.47 4.24
C ASN A 178 13.11 1.13 4.74
N LEU A 179 14.04 0.52 3.99
CA LEU A 179 14.78 -0.66 4.43
C LEU A 179 16.09 -0.28 5.14
N PRO A 180 16.46 -0.97 6.25
CA PRO A 180 17.82 -0.95 6.79
C PRO A 180 18.83 -1.39 5.73
N GLU A 181 20.06 -0.86 5.79
CA GLU A 181 21.09 -1.04 4.77
C GLU A 181 21.27 -2.51 4.33
N GLU A 182 21.41 -3.43 5.28
CA GLU A 182 21.59 -4.87 4.98
C GLU A 182 20.40 -5.47 4.22
N ARG A 183 19.17 -5.11 4.61
CA ARG A 183 17.96 -5.58 3.91
C ARG A 183 17.78 -4.90 2.55
N ARG A 184 18.20 -3.64 2.42
CA ARG A 184 18.20 -2.92 1.15
C ARG A 184 19.10 -3.62 0.13
N LYS A 185 20.35 -3.94 0.50
CA LYS A 185 21.29 -4.68 -0.38
C LYS A 185 20.73 -6.03 -0.84
N GLN A 186 20.05 -6.76 0.06
CA GLN A 186 19.39 -8.02 -0.28
C GLN A 186 18.27 -7.82 -1.31
N PHE A 187 17.44 -6.79 -1.12
CA PHE A 187 16.36 -6.46 -2.05
C PHE A 187 16.88 -5.97 -3.41
N GLU A 188 17.93 -5.15 -3.43
CA GLU A 188 18.59 -4.71 -4.67
C GLU A 188 19.18 -5.90 -5.45
N GLY A 189 19.81 -6.85 -4.76
CA GLY A 189 20.30 -8.08 -5.37
C GLY A 189 19.18 -8.94 -5.96
N MET A 190 18.01 -8.99 -5.31
CA MET A 190 16.82 -9.66 -5.83
C MET A 190 16.33 -8.96 -7.10
N LEU A 191 16.18 -7.63 -7.10
CA LEU A 191 15.73 -6.85 -8.26
C LEU A 191 16.66 -7.02 -9.47
N ALA A 192 17.98 -7.08 -9.25
CA ALA A 192 18.96 -7.29 -10.31
C ALA A 192 18.81 -8.66 -11.01
N ALA A 193 18.18 -9.65 -10.36
CA ALA A 193 17.87 -10.95 -10.98
C ALA A 193 16.58 -10.94 -11.82
N PHE A 194 15.77 -9.87 -11.72
CA PHE A 194 14.54 -9.66 -12.50
C PHE A 194 14.70 -8.63 -13.64
N ALA A 195 15.86 -7.96 -13.74
CA ALA A 195 16.21 -6.97 -14.76
C ALA A 195 16.96 -7.62 -15.94
#